data_AF-A0A9E4ZQT8-F1
#
_entry.id   AF-A0A9E4ZQT8-F1
#
_cell.length_a   1.000
_cell.length_b   1.000
_cell.length_c   1.000
_cell.angle_alpha   90.00
_cell.angle_beta   90.00
_cell.angle_gamma   90.00
#
_symmetry.space_group_name_H-M   'P 1'
#
loop_
_entity.id
_entity.type
_entity.pdbx_description
1 polymer ?
#
loop_
_entity_poly.entity_id
_entity_poly.type
_entity_poly.pdbx_seq_one_letter_code
_entity_poly.pdbx_strand_id
1 'polypeptide(L)'
;MPLYLVTVSGEIPLKSSRTRSMLYSKLLRNIRRSLKRKGITVLSARILDAKILVETSSVAIHALSRVFGVHRVSEVQAIEFTSLEELAGEVSRRTLERVKGRRFAVRVKRSGVHSFTSLDVAREVGALLKPYSAGVDLENPEVEVTLEIRGNTAYLHENDVEGPGGFPISSSGRALVLFSGGFDSPVAAWMAAKRGLEVDFLHYVMGSSDISRQAFIVARKLSEEWLSSYNPKFIIVDFTPLVAWIEREVAWSYRQVVLRALMYMVADRVAGARGYDAVVTGESLAQASSQTLANLKAIEKAASLNSMILRPLIGLDKEEIISYSRQLGLYEYSSKVAEACAIAPRHTATRISVEKLKSILERIENKLLDKAVEDMRVVDVHVSSPEEAIPEYPEEIDYIPSDSVLVDARSIEEYKRSALPGALHVSMVDYSKLPRDRPVVFYCDTGGISRILAAELRSMGFKAYSLKGGLRRIRGRLAGTTT
;
A
#
# COMPACT_ATOMS: atom_id res chain seq x y z
N MET A 1 -6.86 -20.50 -27.09
CA MET A 1 -6.83 -19.76 -25.81
C MET A 1 -7.45 -18.39 -26.03
N PRO A 2 -8.11 -17.78 -25.04
CA PRO A 2 -8.68 -16.44 -25.20
C PRO A 2 -7.65 -15.39 -25.62
N LEU A 3 -8.12 -14.41 -26.39
CA LEU A 3 -7.35 -13.23 -26.77
C LEU A 3 -7.81 -12.04 -25.95
N TYR A 4 -6.87 -11.27 -25.44
CA TYR A 4 -7.13 -10.03 -24.71
C TYR A 4 -6.48 -8.86 -25.41
N LEU A 5 -7.27 -7.83 -25.67
CA LEU A 5 -6.82 -6.56 -26.18
C LEU A 5 -6.66 -5.58 -25.00
N VAL A 6 -5.41 -5.38 -24.59
CA VAL A 6 -5.05 -4.48 -23.49
C VAL A 6 -4.90 -3.08 -24.05
N THR A 7 -5.83 -2.19 -23.70
CA THR A 7 -5.78 -0.77 -24.05
C THR A 7 -4.87 -0.05 -23.07
N VAL A 8 -3.86 0.64 -23.60
CA VAL A 8 -2.84 1.33 -22.81
C VAL A 8 -3.39 2.67 -22.29
N SER A 9 -2.96 3.10 -21.10
CA SER A 9 -3.31 4.38 -20.49
C SER A 9 -3.12 5.56 -21.45
N GLY A 10 -4.13 6.44 -21.55
CA GLY A 10 -4.17 7.54 -22.53
C GLY A 10 -3.02 8.55 -22.42
N GLU A 11 -2.37 8.64 -21.25
CA GLU A 11 -1.19 9.50 -21.04
C GLU A 11 0.08 8.96 -21.74
N ILE A 12 0.14 7.66 -22.03
CA ILE A 12 1.34 6.99 -22.57
C ILE A 12 1.50 7.25 -24.09
N PRO A 13 0.47 7.12 -24.94
CA PRO A 13 0.58 7.43 -26.37
C PRO A 13 1.03 8.86 -26.69
N LEU A 14 0.75 9.81 -25.79
CA LEU A 14 1.09 11.24 -25.92
C LEU A 14 2.58 11.54 -25.71
N LYS A 15 3.37 10.57 -25.22
CA LYS A 15 4.81 10.75 -25.00
C LYS A 15 5.59 10.70 -26.31
N SER A 16 6.80 11.30 -26.30
CA SER A 16 7.74 11.23 -27.43
C SER A 16 8.00 9.78 -27.85
N SER A 17 8.32 9.54 -29.13
CA SER A 17 8.48 8.19 -29.68
C SER A 17 9.40 7.29 -28.83
N ARG A 18 10.56 7.82 -28.41
CA ARG A 18 11.51 7.13 -27.54
C ARG A 18 10.91 6.75 -26.18
N THR A 19 10.29 7.72 -25.50
CA THR A 19 9.68 7.49 -24.19
C THR A 19 8.50 6.53 -24.29
N ARG A 20 7.66 6.68 -25.31
CA ARG A 20 6.54 5.79 -25.59
C ARG A 20 7.02 4.35 -25.78
N SER A 21 8.00 4.12 -26.67
CA SER A 21 8.55 2.77 -26.90
C SER A 21 9.08 2.12 -25.60
N MET A 22 9.78 2.90 -24.77
CA MET A 22 10.25 2.45 -23.46
C MET A 22 9.09 2.06 -22.53
N LEU A 23 8.04 2.89 -22.44
CA LEU A 23 6.88 2.62 -21.58
C LEU A 23 6.11 1.38 -22.04
N TYR A 24 5.91 1.19 -23.35
CA TYR A 24 5.26 -0.02 -23.88
C TYR A 24 6.06 -1.28 -23.57
N SER A 25 7.39 -1.21 -23.71
CA SER A 25 8.28 -2.32 -23.37
C SER A 25 8.21 -2.67 -21.87
N LYS A 26 8.17 -1.64 -21.00
CA LYS A 26 7.99 -1.85 -19.55
C LYS A 26 6.62 -2.44 -19.22
N LEU A 27 5.55 -1.94 -19.83
CA LEU A 27 4.19 -2.46 -19.63
C LEU A 27 4.09 -3.93 -20.04
N LEU A 28 4.60 -4.28 -21.22
CA LEU A 28 4.62 -5.65 -21.72
C LEU A 28 5.38 -6.59 -20.77
N ARG A 29 6.52 -6.14 -20.24
CA ARG A 29 7.28 -6.88 -19.23
C ARG A 29 6.50 -7.04 -17.93
N ASN A 30 5.82 -5.99 -17.48
CA ASN A 30 5.02 -6.02 -16.26
C ASN A 30 3.83 -6.99 -16.39
N ILE A 31 3.13 -6.97 -17.52
CA ILE A 31 2.08 -7.94 -17.87
C ILE A 31 2.61 -9.37 -17.75
N ARG A 32 3.72 -9.68 -18.44
CA ARG A 32 4.31 -11.04 -18.41
C ARG A 32 4.69 -11.47 -16.99
N ARG A 33 5.30 -10.57 -16.20
CA ARG A 33 5.70 -10.87 -14.82
C ARG A 33 4.50 -11.08 -13.90
N SER A 34 3.47 -10.25 -14.01
CA SER A 34 2.23 -10.37 -13.23
C SER A 34 1.51 -11.69 -13.52
N LEU A 35 1.36 -12.04 -14.80
CA LEU A 35 0.73 -13.30 -15.19
C LEU A 35 1.57 -14.51 -14.73
N LYS A 36 2.89 -14.49 -14.95
CA LYS A 36 3.78 -15.56 -14.49
C LYS A 36 3.70 -15.78 -12.97
N ARG A 37 3.67 -14.70 -12.18
CA ARG A 37 3.60 -14.80 -10.71
C ARG A 37 2.28 -15.40 -10.22
N LYS A 38 1.18 -15.18 -10.95
CA LYS A 38 -0.11 -15.84 -10.69
C LYS A 38 -0.23 -17.23 -11.33
N GLY A 39 0.86 -17.79 -11.86
CA GLY A 39 0.87 -19.13 -12.49
C GLY A 39 0.16 -19.17 -13.84
N ILE A 40 -0.04 -18.03 -14.50
CA ILE A 40 -0.77 -17.92 -15.77
C ILE A 40 0.22 -17.91 -16.94
N THR A 41 0.11 -18.92 -17.81
CA THR A 41 0.93 -19.05 -19.02
C THR A 41 0.50 -18.05 -20.10
N VAL A 42 1.47 -17.34 -20.67
CA VAL A 42 1.28 -16.42 -21.80
C VAL A 42 1.81 -17.10 -23.06
N LEU A 43 0.95 -17.39 -24.04
CA LEU A 43 1.38 -17.93 -25.32
C LEU A 43 2.03 -16.85 -26.18
N SER A 44 1.36 -15.72 -26.31
CA SER A 44 1.84 -14.58 -27.09
C SER A 44 1.46 -13.27 -26.42
N ALA A 45 2.32 -12.26 -26.55
CA ALA A 45 2.01 -10.90 -26.13
C ALA A 45 2.77 -9.92 -27.03
N ARG A 46 2.05 -9.15 -27.85
CA ARG A 46 2.63 -8.27 -28.87
C ARG A 46 2.01 -6.88 -28.83
N ILE A 47 2.83 -5.87 -29.06
CA ILE A 47 2.37 -4.49 -29.17
C ILE A 47 1.66 -4.33 -30.51
N LEU A 48 0.51 -3.66 -30.49
CA LEU A 48 -0.35 -3.43 -31.62
C LEU A 48 -0.79 -1.96 -31.59
N ASP A 49 0.08 -1.09 -32.13
CA ASP A 49 0.04 0.37 -32.00
C ASP A 49 -0.11 0.84 -30.55
N ALA A 50 -1.30 1.35 -30.21
CA ALA A 50 -1.64 1.89 -28.90
C ALA A 50 -2.17 0.82 -27.91
N LYS A 51 -2.09 -0.46 -28.29
CA LYS A 51 -2.64 -1.59 -27.55
C LYS A 51 -1.63 -2.72 -27.45
N ILE A 52 -1.91 -3.70 -26.60
CA ILE A 52 -1.14 -4.93 -26.50
C ILE A 52 -2.12 -6.10 -26.65
N LEU A 53 -1.89 -6.96 -27.65
CA LEU A 53 -2.64 -8.19 -27.82
C LEU A 53 -1.96 -9.29 -27.01
N VAL A 54 -2.70 -9.94 -26.12
CA VAL A 54 -2.20 -10.99 -25.22
C VAL A 54 -3.04 -12.25 -25.42
N GLU A 55 -2.40 -13.36 -25.76
CA GLU A 55 -3.03 -14.68 -25.82
C GLU A 55 -2.66 -15.48 -24.58
N THR A 56 -3.64 -15.76 -23.74
CA THR A 56 -3.42 -16.38 -22.42
C THR A 56 -4.69 -17.07 -21.90
N SER A 57 -4.67 -17.60 -20.68
CA SER A 57 -5.78 -18.34 -20.09
C SER A 57 -7.02 -17.46 -19.86
N SER A 58 -8.21 -18.06 -19.79
CA SER A 58 -9.48 -17.37 -19.50
C SER A 58 -9.52 -16.68 -18.12
N VAL A 59 -8.67 -17.11 -17.18
CA VAL A 59 -8.59 -16.52 -15.84
C VAL A 59 -7.71 -15.26 -15.78
N ALA A 60 -7.12 -14.82 -16.90
CA ALA A 60 -6.15 -13.73 -16.92
C ALA A 60 -6.75 -12.33 -16.85
N ILE A 61 -8.04 -12.15 -17.17
CA ILE A 61 -8.65 -10.81 -17.30
C ILE A 61 -8.48 -9.96 -16.04
N HIS A 62 -8.68 -10.54 -14.86
CA HIS A 62 -8.52 -9.85 -13.58
C HIS A 62 -7.06 -9.50 -13.28
N ALA A 63 -6.12 -10.40 -13.62
CA ALA A 63 -4.70 -10.16 -13.42
C ALA A 63 -4.18 -9.05 -14.35
N LEU A 64 -4.65 -9.02 -15.60
CA LEU A 64 -4.35 -7.98 -16.57
C LEU A 64 -4.92 -6.62 -16.13
N SER A 65 -6.13 -6.61 -15.58
CA SER A 65 -6.82 -5.37 -15.17
C SER A 65 -6.25 -4.74 -13.90
N ARG A 66 -5.30 -5.40 -13.22
CA ARG A 66 -4.59 -4.85 -12.05
C ARG A 66 -3.18 -4.35 -12.38
N VAL A 67 -2.75 -4.36 -13.65
CA VAL A 67 -1.43 -3.89 -14.06
C VAL A 67 -1.46 -2.37 -14.32
N PHE A 68 -0.63 -1.60 -13.61
CA PHE A 68 -0.49 -0.16 -13.88
C PHE A 68 0.02 0.12 -15.30
N GLY A 69 -0.56 1.15 -15.93
CA GLY A 69 -0.40 1.45 -17.35
C GLY A 69 -1.49 0.85 -18.24
N VAL A 70 -2.35 -0.04 -17.70
CA VAL A 70 -3.52 -0.58 -18.40
C VAL A 70 -4.74 0.29 -18.14
N HIS A 71 -5.39 0.79 -19.19
CA HIS A 71 -6.65 1.52 -19.08
C HIS A 71 -7.87 0.59 -19.09
N ARG A 72 -7.84 -0.43 -19.94
CA ARG A 72 -8.91 -1.41 -20.10
C ARG A 72 -8.35 -2.71 -20.63
N VAL A 73 -8.94 -3.82 -20.21
CA VAL A 73 -8.70 -5.15 -20.77
C VAL A 73 -9.99 -5.60 -21.42
N SER A 74 -9.91 -5.97 -22.68
CA SER A 74 -11.05 -6.48 -23.44
C SER A 74 -10.77 -7.92 -23.84
N GLU A 75 -11.58 -8.87 -23.39
CA GLU A 75 -11.62 -10.21 -23.99
C GLU A 75 -12.23 -10.10 -25.38
N VAL A 76 -11.53 -10.61 -26.39
CA VAL A 76 -11.88 -10.43 -27.79
C VAL A 76 -11.83 -11.73 -28.57
N GLN A 77 -12.66 -11.81 -29.60
CA GLN A 77 -12.52 -12.79 -30.66
C GLN A 77 -11.90 -12.12 -31.89
N ALA A 78 -10.84 -12.71 -32.43
CA ALA A 78 -10.27 -12.27 -33.71
C ALA A 78 -11.04 -12.90 -34.87
N ILE A 79 -11.37 -12.07 -35.86
CA ILE A 79 -12.05 -12.43 -37.10
C ILE A 79 -11.19 -11.89 -38.23
N GLU A 80 -10.56 -12.78 -38.99
CA GLU A 80 -9.94 -12.41 -40.26
C GLU A 80 -11.02 -12.28 -41.32
N PHE A 81 -10.88 -11.30 -42.21
CA PHE A 81 -11.86 -11.02 -43.26
C PHE A 81 -11.18 -10.51 -44.52
N THR A 82 -11.81 -10.74 -45.66
CA THR A 82 -11.37 -10.27 -46.98
C THR A 82 -12.31 -9.24 -47.60
N SER A 83 -13.57 -9.21 -47.13
CA SER A 83 -14.62 -8.30 -47.59
C SER A 83 -15.47 -7.79 -46.43
N LEU A 84 -16.23 -6.72 -46.69
CA LEU A 84 -17.15 -6.15 -45.70
C LEU A 84 -18.31 -7.12 -45.41
N GLU A 85 -18.83 -7.78 -46.45
CA GLU A 85 -19.93 -8.72 -46.35
C GLU A 85 -19.56 -9.94 -45.50
N GLU A 86 -18.35 -10.48 -45.68
CA GLU A 86 -17.82 -11.58 -44.87
C GLU A 86 -17.71 -11.19 -43.40
N LEU A 87 -17.12 -10.02 -43.12
CA LEU A 87 -17.00 -9.50 -41.77
C LEU A 87 -18.38 -9.31 -41.12
N ALA A 88 -19.31 -8.69 -41.85
CA ALA A 88 -20.65 -8.41 -41.33
C ALA A 88 -21.42 -9.70 -41.03
N GLY A 89 -21.35 -10.69 -41.92
CA GLY A 89 -21.96 -12.00 -41.72
C GLY A 89 -21.42 -12.71 -40.49
N GLU A 90 -20.09 -12.75 -40.33
CA GLU A 90 -19.45 -13.47 -39.22
C GLU A 90 -19.70 -12.80 -37.86
N VAL A 91 -19.65 -11.47 -37.79
CA VAL A 91 -19.99 -10.73 -36.56
C VAL A 91 -21.45 -10.95 -36.19
N SER A 92 -22.36 -10.85 -37.16
CA SER A 92 -23.80 -11.00 -36.92
C SER A 92 -24.11 -12.40 -36.40
N ARG A 93 -23.50 -13.43 -37.00
CA ARG A 93 -23.63 -14.83 -36.56
C ARG A 93 -23.19 -15.03 -35.11
N ARG A 94 -22.06 -14.44 -34.71
CA ARG A 94 -21.51 -14.57 -33.34
C ARG A 94 -22.28 -13.78 -32.28
N THR A 95 -22.95 -12.71 -32.67
CA THR A 95 -23.64 -11.79 -31.73
C THR A 95 -25.16 -11.93 -31.73
N LEU A 96 -25.73 -12.73 -32.64
CA LEU A 96 -27.16 -12.92 -32.81
C LEU A 96 -27.89 -13.23 -31.50
N GLU A 97 -27.45 -14.25 -30.76
CA GLU A 97 -28.09 -14.67 -29.51
C GLU A 97 -28.00 -13.59 -28.41
N ARG A 98 -26.96 -12.75 -28.42
CA ARG A 98 -26.84 -11.64 -27.48
C ARG A 98 -27.88 -10.56 -27.77
N VAL A 99 -28.15 -10.29 -29.06
CA VAL A 99 -29.00 -9.21 -29.57
C VAL A 99 -30.47 -9.60 -29.69
N LYS A 100 -30.78 -10.90 -29.81
CA LYS A 100 -32.12 -11.42 -30.05
C LYS A 100 -33.13 -10.89 -29.02
N GLY A 101 -34.18 -10.22 -29.51
CA GLY A 101 -35.24 -9.64 -28.69
C GLY A 101 -34.84 -8.43 -27.83
N ARG A 102 -33.66 -7.82 -28.04
CA ARG A 102 -33.16 -6.68 -27.26
C ARG A 102 -32.89 -5.47 -28.16
N ARG A 103 -32.87 -4.26 -27.57
CA ARG A 103 -32.37 -3.07 -28.28
C ARG A 103 -30.85 -3.09 -28.30
N PHE A 104 -30.27 -2.76 -29.46
CA PHE A 104 -28.82 -2.86 -29.63
C PHE A 104 -28.21 -1.68 -30.39
N ALA A 105 -26.90 -1.53 -30.25
CA ALA A 105 -26.07 -0.62 -31.07
C ALA A 105 -24.82 -1.35 -31.55
N VAL A 106 -24.35 -1.00 -32.75
CA VAL A 106 -23.06 -1.47 -33.28
C VAL A 106 -22.05 -0.33 -33.19
N ARG A 107 -20.97 -0.54 -32.43
CA ARG A 107 -19.90 0.45 -32.18
C ARG A 107 -18.63 -0.02 -32.86
N VAL A 108 -18.20 0.67 -33.91
CA VAL A 108 -17.03 0.26 -34.71
C VAL A 108 -15.92 1.29 -34.61
N LYS A 109 -14.75 0.84 -34.15
CA LYS A 109 -13.50 1.61 -34.22
C LYS A 109 -12.60 1.02 -35.30
N ARG A 110 -12.07 1.86 -36.18
CA ARG A 110 -11.21 1.44 -37.29
C ARG A 110 -9.84 2.12 -37.17
N SER A 111 -8.76 1.40 -37.45
CA SER A 111 -7.41 1.95 -37.56
C SER A 111 -6.73 1.40 -38.81
N GLY A 112 -6.13 2.27 -39.62
CA GLY A 112 -5.54 1.94 -40.92
C GLY A 112 -6.41 2.36 -42.12
N VAL A 113 -6.06 1.92 -43.32
CA VAL A 113 -6.72 2.27 -44.60
C VAL A 113 -7.59 1.09 -45.06
N HIS A 114 -8.85 1.36 -45.38
CA HIS A 114 -9.84 0.37 -45.82
C HIS A 114 -10.75 1.00 -46.88
N SER A 115 -11.40 0.19 -47.72
CA SER A 115 -12.39 0.65 -48.72
C SER A 115 -13.74 1.05 -48.10
N PHE A 116 -13.95 0.76 -46.82
CA PHE A 116 -15.18 1.03 -46.07
C PHE A 116 -14.93 1.90 -44.83
N THR A 117 -15.98 2.57 -44.37
CA THR A 117 -15.98 3.36 -43.14
C THR A 117 -16.47 2.53 -41.94
N SER A 118 -16.23 3.01 -40.72
CA SER A 118 -16.81 2.41 -39.51
C SER A 118 -18.34 2.40 -39.56
N LEU A 119 -18.94 3.40 -40.20
CA LEU A 119 -20.39 3.51 -40.33
C LEU A 119 -20.95 2.47 -41.29
N ASP A 120 -20.21 2.14 -42.36
CA ASP A 120 -20.62 1.09 -43.30
C ASP A 120 -20.66 -0.27 -42.60
N VAL A 121 -19.62 -0.60 -41.82
CA VAL A 121 -19.61 -1.82 -40.99
C VAL A 121 -20.78 -1.84 -40.00
N ALA A 122 -21.01 -0.73 -39.30
CA ALA A 122 -22.11 -0.65 -38.35
C ALA A 122 -23.48 -0.83 -39.01
N ARG A 123 -23.67 -0.30 -40.22
CA ARG A 123 -24.89 -0.46 -41.03
C ARG A 123 -25.09 -1.89 -41.49
N GLU A 124 -24.07 -2.53 -42.07
CA GLU A 124 -24.16 -3.91 -42.57
C GLU A 124 -24.42 -4.92 -41.45
N VAL A 125 -23.64 -4.85 -40.37
CA VAL A 125 -23.87 -5.69 -39.17
C VAL A 125 -25.25 -5.40 -38.57
N GLY A 126 -25.62 -4.12 -38.46
CA GLY A 126 -26.91 -3.71 -37.95
C GLY A 126 -28.08 -4.22 -38.78
N ALA A 127 -27.96 -4.20 -40.11
CA ALA A 127 -28.99 -4.67 -41.03
C ALA A 127 -29.24 -6.18 -40.89
N LEU A 128 -28.18 -6.97 -40.70
CA LEU A 128 -28.27 -8.42 -40.49
C LEU A 128 -28.86 -8.80 -39.13
N LEU A 129 -28.61 -8.00 -38.08
CA LEU A 129 -29.10 -8.25 -36.73
C LEU A 129 -30.52 -7.73 -36.47
N LYS A 130 -30.91 -6.63 -37.14
CA LYS A 130 -32.19 -5.93 -36.93
C LYS A 130 -33.44 -6.83 -37.01
N PRO A 131 -33.56 -7.81 -37.95
CA PRO A 131 -34.73 -8.68 -38.02
C PRO A 131 -34.96 -9.53 -36.77
N TYR A 132 -33.93 -9.74 -35.95
CA TYR A 132 -33.96 -10.59 -34.76
C TYR A 132 -34.00 -9.79 -33.45
N SER A 133 -33.85 -8.47 -33.51
CA SER A 133 -33.74 -7.59 -32.34
C SER A 133 -35.06 -6.89 -32.01
N ALA A 134 -35.12 -6.18 -30.88
CA ALA A 134 -36.26 -5.30 -30.53
C ALA A 134 -36.14 -3.89 -31.13
N GLY A 135 -35.11 -3.62 -31.95
CA GLY A 135 -34.81 -2.32 -32.53
C GLY A 135 -33.36 -1.89 -32.34
N VAL A 136 -32.97 -0.79 -33.01
CA VAL A 136 -31.65 -0.14 -32.83
C VAL A 136 -31.83 1.06 -31.91
N ASP A 137 -31.00 1.16 -30.88
CA ASP A 137 -30.98 2.27 -29.93
C ASP A 137 -29.54 2.76 -29.76
N LEU A 138 -29.23 3.95 -30.28
CA LEU A 138 -27.86 4.48 -30.29
C LEU A 138 -27.50 5.23 -29.01
N GLU A 139 -28.49 5.55 -28.19
CA GLU A 139 -28.32 6.33 -26.96
C GLU A 139 -28.26 5.42 -25.73
N ASN A 140 -29.19 4.48 -25.61
CA ASN A 140 -29.28 3.56 -24.47
C ASN A 140 -29.57 2.11 -24.90
N PRO A 141 -28.64 1.47 -25.62
CA PRO A 141 -28.78 0.07 -26.02
C PRO A 141 -28.70 -0.87 -24.81
N GLU A 142 -29.49 -1.94 -24.84
CA GLU A 142 -29.35 -3.05 -23.89
C GLU A 142 -28.11 -3.89 -24.21
N VAL A 143 -27.69 -3.91 -25.49
CA VAL A 143 -26.53 -4.65 -25.97
C VAL A 143 -25.71 -3.80 -26.93
N GLU A 144 -24.43 -3.61 -26.61
CA GLU A 144 -23.47 -3.03 -27.54
C GLU A 144 -22.63 -4.12 -28.21
N VAL A 145 -22.67 -4.16 -29.54
CA VAL A 145 -21.76 -4.95 -30.37
C VAL A 145 -20.56 -4.07 -30.72
N THR A 146 -19.45 -4.28 -30.01
CA THR A 146 -18.25 -3.45 -30.15
C THR A 146 -17.18 -4.17 -30.95
N LEU A 147 -16.69 -3.51 -32.00
CA LEU A 147 -15.68 -4.00 -32.93
C LEU A 147 -14.49 -3.04 -33.01
N GLU A 148 -13.28 -3.58 -33.00
CA GLU A 148 -12.07 -2.85 -33.38
C GLU A 148 -11.42 -3.49 -34.60
N ILE A 149 -11.36 -2.76 -35.73
CA ILE A 149 -10.83 -3.24 -37.01
C ILE A 149 -9.43 -2.68 -37.23
N ARG A 150 -8.49 -3.56 -37.55
CA ARG A 150 -7.10 -3.23 -37.81
C ARG A 150 -6.51 -4.11 -38.91
N GLY A 151 -6.23 -3.51 -40.06
CA GLY A 151 -5.89 -4.28 -41.26
C GLY A 151 -7.02 -5.26 -41.59
N ASN A 152 -6.66 -6.50 -41.90
CA ASN A 152 -7.65 -7.54 -42.26
C ASN A 152 -8.14 -8.35 -41.04
N THR A 153 -8.05 -7.79 -39.84
CA THR A 153 -8.51 -8.44 -38.61
C THR A 153 -9.46 -7.53 -37.85
N ALA A 154 -10.64 -8.05 -37.51
CA ALA A 154 -11.58 -7.43 -36.59
C ALA A 154 -11.53 -8.13 -35.23
N TYR A 155 -11.49 -7.34 -34.17
CA TYR A 155 -11.55 -7.81 -32.79
C TYR A 155 -12.95 -7.50 -32.25
N LEU A 156 -13.77 -8.55 -32.10
CA LEU A 156 -15.10 -8.47 -31.49
C LEU A 156 -14.96 -8.54 -29.97
N HIS A 157 -15.48 -7.54 -29.26
CA HIS A 157 -15.42 -7.49 -27.80
C HIS A 157 -16.51 -8.37 -27.15
N GLU A 158 -16.08 -9.19 -26.20
CA GLU A 158 -16.96 -10.04 -25.40
C GLU A 158 -17.15 -9.50 -23.99
N ASN A 159 -16.05 -9.15 -23.32
CA ASN A 159 -16.05 -8.69 -21.94
C ASN A 159 -14.98 -7.62 -21.73
N ASP A 160 -15.36 -6.48 -21.13
CA ASP A 160 -14.48 -5.35 -20.89
C ASP A 160 -14.35 -5.13 -19.37
N VAL A 161 -13.10 -5.01 -18.89
CA VAL A 161 -12.79 -4.68 -17.50
C VAL A 161 -11.87 -3.47 -17.47
N GLU A 162 -12.22 -2.48 -16.64
CA GLU A 162 -11.39 -1.30 -16.44
C GLU A 162 -10.06 -1.65 -15.75
N GLY A 163 -9.00 -1.01 -16.21
CA GLY A 163 -7.69 -1.06 -15.58
C GLY A 163 -7.40 0.21 -14.78
N PRO A 164 -6.33 0.23 -13.98
CA PRO A 164 -6.01 1.36 -13.10
C PRO A 164 -5.56 2.62 -13.84
N GLY A 165 -5.24 2.53 -15.14
CA GLY A 165 -4.58 3.60 -15.89
C GLY A 165 -3.17 3.86 -15.36
N GLY A 166 -2.73 5.12 -15.39
CA GLY A 166 -1.42 5.52 -14.88
C GLY A 166 -0.25 5.08 -15.78
N PHE A 167 0.90 4.83 -15.16
CA PHE A 167 2.15 4.45 -15.85
C PHE A 167 2.65 3.07 -15.40
N PRO A 168 3.38 2.34 -16.26
CA PRO A 168 3.95 1.05 -15.88
C PRO A 168 4.95 1.20 -14.73
N ILE A 169 4.86 0.32 -13.73
CA ILE A 169 5.82 0.28 -12.61
C ILE A 169 7.28 0.27 -13.11
N SER A 170 8.14 0.93 -12.35
CA SER A 170 9.56 1.17 -12.62
C SER A 170 9.79 2.11 -13.81
N SER A 171 8.79 2.91 -14.23
CA SER A 171 8.97 3.97 -15.23
C SER A 171 9.50 5.28 -14.65
N SER A 172 9.29 5.50 -13.35
CA SER A 172 9.43 6.83 -12.72
C SER A 172 10.36 6.84 -11.51
N GLY A 173 11.21 5.82 -11.34
CA GLY A 173 12.14 5.70 -10.20
C GLY A 173 11.64 4.76 -9.11
N ARG A 174 12.30 4.81 -7.96
CA ARG A 174 12.03 4.00 -6.76
C ARG A 174 11.66 4.91 -5.59
N ALA A 175 10.67 4.51 -4.81
CA ALA A 175 10.26 5.25 -3.63
C ALA A 175 10.13 4.36 -2.40
N LEU A 176 10.48 4.92 -1.25
CA LEU A 176 10.34 4.27 0.04
C LEU A 176 9.07 4.76 0.74
N VAL A 177 8.11 3.87 0.99
CA VAL A 177 6.82 4.25 1.59
C VAL A 177 6.88 4.08 3.11
N LEU A 178 6.61 5.14 3.87
CA LEU A 178 6.33 5.02 5.30
C LEU A 178 5.02 4.25 5.50
N PHE A 179 5.13 3.00 5.93
CA PHE A 179 4.04 2.03 5.87
C PHE A 179 3.59 1.61 7.27
N SER A 180 2.43 2.10 7.69
CA SER A 180 1.81 1.71 8.97
C SER A 180 0.90 0.49 8.85
N GLY A 181 0.35 0.23 7.65
CA GLY A 181 -0.67 -0.79 7.41
C GLY A 181 -2.11 -0.34 7.65
N GLY A 182 -2.31 0.84 8.26
CA GLY A 182 -3.62 1.48 8.38
C GLY A 182 -4.21 1.87 7.01
N PHE A 183 -5.30 2.62 6.97
CA PHE A 183 -5.95 2.94 5.68
C PHE A 183 -5.09 3.81 4.76
N ASP A 184 -4.36 4.78 5.31
CA ASP A 184 -3.73 5.83 4.52
C ASP A 184 -2.47 5.32 3.77
N SER A 185 -1.53 4.67 4.47
CA SER A 185 -0.23 4.31 3.85
C SER A 185 -0.33 3.32 2.68
N PRO A 186 -1.21 2.30 2.66
CA PRO A 186 -1.40 1.42 1.50
C PRO A 186 -2.04 2.14 0.32
N VAL A 187 -2.98 3.06 0.56
CA VAL A 187 -3.57 3.87 -0.52
C VAL A 187 -2.51 4.81 -1.11
N ALA A 188 -1.69 5.44 -0.26
CA ALA A 188 -0.56 6.27 -0.72
C ALA A 188 0.46 5.46 -1.54
N ALA A 189 0.81 4.25 -1.09
CA ALA A 189 1.67 3.33 -1.83
C ALA A 189 1.10 2.99 -3.21
N TRP A 190 -0.20 2.67 -3.26
CA TRP A 190 -0.89 2.36 -4.52
C TRP A 190 -0.91 3.56 -5.47
N MET A 191 -1.19 4.76 -4.97
CA MET A 191 -1.20 5.99 -5.78
C MET A 191 0.19 6.34 -6.32
N ALA A 192 1.24 6.14 -5.51
CA ALA A 192 2.62 6.30 -5.96
C ALA A 192 2.97 5.28 -7.06
N ALA A 193 2.65 4.01 -6.85
CA ALA A 193 2.87 2.95 -7.83
C ALA A 193 2.10 3.18 -9.15
N LYS A 194 0.87 3.72 -9.08
CA LYS A 194 0.07 4.13 -10.24
C LYS A 194 0.78 5.16 -11.11
N ARG A 195 1.66 6.00 -10.55
CA ARG A 195 2.49 6.96 -11.30
C ARG A 195 3.82 6.36 -11.79
N GLY A 196 3.96 5.04 -11.73
CA GLY A 196 5.09 4.30 -12.27
C GLY A 196 6.30 4.19 -11.34
N LEU A 197 6.12 4.53 -10.05
CA LEU A 197 7.14 4.29 -9.03
C LEU A 197 7.18 2.81 -8.65
N GLU A 198 8.38 2.29 -8.47
CA GLU A 198 8.59 1.02 -7.77
C GLU A 198 8.66 1.32 -6.27
N VAL A 199 7.81 0.68 -5.47
CA VAL A 199 7.64 1.03 -4.05
C VAL A 199 8.09 -0.11 -3.15
N ASP A 200 8.93 0.23 -2.17
CA ASP A 200 9.24 -0.65 -1.04
C ASP A 200 8.65 -0.04 0.24
N PHE A 201 8.42 -0.87 1.25
CA PHE A 201 7.75 -0.46 2.48
C PHE A 201 8.77 -0.27 3.61
N LEU A 202 8.72 0.86 4.30
CA LEU A 202 9.44 1.11 5.56
C LEU A 202 8.45 1.11 6.72
N HIS A 203 8.55 0.09 7.57
CA HIS A 203 7.72 -0.07 8.75
C HIS A 203 8.53 0.18 10.03
N TYR A 204 7.99 1.01 10.91
CA TYR A 204 8.56 1.31 12.20
C TYR A 204 7.89 0.49 13.29
N VAL A 205 8.67 -0.34 13.98
CA VAL A 205 8.19 -1.12 15.13
C VAL A 205 8.27 -0.23 16.37
N MET A 206 7.11 0.08 16.95
CA MET A 206 6.97 0.99 18.09
C MET A 206 6.23 0.37 19.28
N GLY A 207 5.92 -0.92 19.20
CA GLY A 207 5.08 -1.64 20.14
C GLY A 207 5.02 -3.12 19.81
N SER A 208 3.88 -3.76 20.07
CA SER A 208 3.73 -5.21 19.92
C SER A 208 3.94 -5.70 18.49
N SER A 209 4.61 -6.85 18.36
CA SER A 209 4.77 -7.61 17.10
C SER A 209 3.46 -7.88 16.36
N ASP A 210 2.33 -8.04 17.05
CA ASP A 210 1.02 -8.30 16.46
C ASP A 210 0.58 -7.22 15.45
N ILE A 211 0.76 -5.94 15.80
CA ILE A 211 0.39 -4.82 14.93
C ILE A 211 1.28 -4.79 13.68
N SER A 212 2.58 -4.98 13.86
CA SER A 212 3.55 -5.03 12.76
C SER A 212 3.31 -6.22 11.82
N ARG A 213 2.87 -7.37 12.35
CA ARG A 213 2.42 -8.52 11.53
C ARG A 213 1.20 -8.17 10.69
N GLN A 214 0.20 -7.48 11.27
CA GLN A 214 -0.96 -7.03 10.50
C GLN A 214 -0.55 -6.04 9.41
N ALA A 215 0.37 -5.12 9.69
CA ALA A 215 0.91 -4.22 8.67
C ALA A 215 1.60 -4.99 7.53
N PHE A 216 2.41 -6.01 7.85
CA PHE A 216 3.01 -6.88 6.85
C PHE A 216 1.97 -7.62 6.00
N ILE A 217 0.88 -8.12 6.61
CA ILE A 217 -0.22 -8.78 5.89
C ILE A 217 -0.88 -7.81 4.89
N VAL A 218 -1.10 -6.56 5.28
CA VAL A 218 -1.65 -5.52 4.39
C VAL A 218 -0.69 -5.24 3.22
N ALA A 219 0.62 -5.12 3.49
CA ALA A 219 1.63 -4.95 2.45
C ALA A 219 1.66 -6.13 1.48
N ARG A 220 1.54 -7.36 1.99
CA ARG A 220 1.45 -8.59 1.18
C ARG A 220 0.23 -8.58 0.29
N LYS A 221 -0.96 -8.26 0.83
CA LYS A 221 -2.19 -8.21 0.05
C LYS A 221 -2.12 -7.15 -1.05
N LEU A 222 -1.63 -5.95 -0.74
CA LEU A 222 -1.38 -4.91 -1.73
C LEU A 222 -0.40 -5.41 -2.83
N SER A 223 0.65 -6.10 -2.42
CA SER A 223 1.69 -6.56 -3.36
C SER A 223 1.19 -7.65 -4.30
N GLU A 224 0.45 -8.63 -3.79
CA GLU A 224 -0.12 -9.75 -4.56
C GLU A 224 -1.16 -9.30 -5.60
N GLU A 225 -1.93 -8.27 -5.26
CA GLU A 225 -2.98 -7.76 -6.14
C GLU A 225 -2.49 -6.69 -7.12
N TRP A 226 -1.60 -5.79 -6.69
CA TRP A 226 -1.29 -4.57 -7.44
C TRP A 226 0.19 -4.38 -7.79
N LEU A 227 1.11 -4.98 -7.03
CA LEU A 227 2.56 -4.83 -7.23
C LEU A 227 3.20 -6.11 -7.77
N SER A 228 2.40 -6.97 -8.39
CA SER A 228 2.78 -8.29 -8.84
C SER A 228 3.73 -8.32 -10.04
N SER A 229 4.33 -7.20 -10.46
CA SER A 229 5.31 -7.15 -11.56
C SER A 229 6.76 -7.16 -11.10
N TYR A 230 7.02 -7.07 -9.79
CA TYR A 230 8.34 -7.11 -9.16
C TYR A 230 8.22 -7.71 -7.75
N ASN A 231 9.28 -7.63 -6.93
CA ASN A 231 9.27 -8.12 -5.55
C ASN A 231 9.49 -6.96 -4.58
N PRO A 232 8.42 -6.37 -4.03
CA PRO A 232 8.54 -5.34 -3.01
C PRO A 232 9.27 -5.85 -1.77
N LYS A 233 10.07 -4.97 -1.18
CA LYS A 233 10.75 -5.22 0.10
C LYS A 233 9.96 -4.60 1.25
N PHE A 234 9.99 -5.29 2.38
CA PHE A 234 9.48 -4.78 3.66
C PHE A 234 10.69 -4.57 4.57
N ILE A 235 11.00 -3.30 4.81
CA ILE A 235 12.10 -2.82 5.64
C ILE A 235 11.54 -2.51 7.01
N ILE A 236 12.13 -3.10 8.04
CA ILE A 236 11.65 -3.06 9.41
C ILE A 236 12.72 -2.38 10.24
N VAL A 237 12.35 -1.29 10.89
CA VAL A 237 13.23 -0.56 11.81
C VAL A 237 12.63 -0.60 13.20
N ASP A 238 13.40 -1.08 14.19
CA ASP A 238 12.99 -0.95 15.59
C ASP A 238 13.13 0.52 16.02
N PHE A 239 11.98 1.14 16.22
CA PHE A 239 11.87 2.55 16.55
C PHE A 239 11.66 2.78 18.05
N THR A 240 11.62 1.71 18.85
CA THR A 240 11.36 1.75 20.28
C THR A 240 12.41 2.57 21.06
N PRO A 241 13.72 2.49 20.76
CA PRO A 241 14.72 3.35 21.41
C PRO A 241 14.47 4.85 21.16
N LEU A 242 14.03 5.21 19.96
CA LEU A 242 13.69 6.59 19.60
C LEU A 242 12.43 7.06 20.32
N VAL A 243 11.42 6.19 20.47
CA VAL A 243 10.23 6.47 21.29
C VAL A 243 10.61 6.75 22.74
N ALA A 244 11.43 5.90 23.34
CA ALA A 244 11.87 6.09 24.72
C ALA A 244 12.65 7.39 24.91
N TRP A 245 13.49 7.77 23.94
CA TRP A 245 14.15 9.07 23.95
C TRP A 245 13.15 10.24 23.90
N ILE A 246 12.14 10.17 23.02
CA ILE A 246 11.08 11.20 22.94
C ILE A 246 10.36 11.33 24.28
N GLU A 247 10.00 10.22 24.91
CA GLU A 247 9.25 10.23 26.16
C GLU A 247 10.05 10.85 27.31
N ARG A 248 11.38 10.70 27.31
CA ARG A 248 12.28 11.27 28.32
C ARG A 248 12.60 12.74 28.07
N GLU A 249 12.97 13.09 26.84
CA GLU A 249 13.62 14.36 26.52
C GLU A 249 12.67 15.41 25.94
N VAL A 250 11.47 15.00 25.50
CA VAL A 250 10.54 15.87 24.75
C VAL A 250 9.27 16.14 25.57
N ALA A 251 8.97 17.42 25.72
CA ALA A 251 7.73 17.88 26.34
C ALA A 251 6.51 17.29 25.63
N TRP A 252 5.53 16.87 26.43
CA TRP A 252 4.34 16.13 26.00
C TRP A 252 3.68 16.68 24.73
N SER A 253 3.49 18.00 24.66
CA SER A 253 2.81 18.70 23.56
C SER A 253 3.52 18.57 22.21
N TYR A 254 4.83 18.30 22.18
CA TYR A 254 5.64 18.22 20.96
C TYR A 254 5.98 16.80 20.52
N ARG A 255 5.73 15.79 21.36
CA ARG A 255 6.15 14.40 21.12
C ARG A 255 5.74 13.86 19.75
N GLN A 256 4.51 14.12 19.30
CA GLN A 256 4.01 13.66 17.99
C GLN A 256 4.71 14.31 16.80
N VAL A 257 5.01 15.61 16.88
CA VAL A 257 5.67 16.33 15.79
C VAL A 257 7.15 15.91 15.72
N VAL A 258 7.80 15.74 16.88
CA VAL A 258 9.17 15.23 16.96
C VAL A 258 9.25 13.79 16.47
N LEU A 259 8.30 12.93 16.85
CA LEU A 259 8.21 11.55 16.35
C LEU A 259 8.25 11.52 14.82
N ARG A 260 7.38 12.29 14.15
CA ARG A 260 7.33 12.34 12.68
C ARG A 260 8.64 12.85 12.09
N ALA A 261 9.24 13.88 12.69
CA ALA A 261 10.53 14.38 12.23
C ALA A 261 11.61 13.29 12.30
N LEU A 262 11.68 12.52 13.39
CA LEU A 262 12.63 11.41 13.50
C LEU A 262 12.32 10.28 12.50
N MET A 263 11.04 9.96 12.27
CA MET A 263 10.65 9.01 11.22
C MET A 263 11.08 9.49 9.84
N TYR A 264 11.05 10.80 9.56
CA TYR A 264 11.51 11.35 8.29
C TYR A 264 13.05 11.27 8.18
N MET A 265 13.76 11.61 9.26
CA MET A 265 15.22 11.54 9.30
C MET A 265 15.77 10.12 9.16
N VAL A 266 15.08 9.12 9.73
CA VAL A 266 15.45 7.70 9.54
C VAL A 266 15.10 7.25 8.11
N ALA A 267 13.94 7.63 7.59
CA ALA A 267 13.56 7.30 6.22
C ALA A 267 14.51 7.90 5.18
N ASP A 268 14.98 9.13 5.40
CA ASP A 268 15.97 9.80 4.55
C ASP A 268 17.29 9.03 4.49
N ARG A 269 17.79 8.58 5.66
CA ARG A 269 18.98 7.73 5.73
C ARG A 269 18.79 6.39 5.02
N VAL A 270 17.66 5.72 5.24
CA VAL A 270 17.34 4.46 4.55
C VAL A 270 17.21 4.69 3.04
N ALA A 271 16.60 5.80 2.64
CA ALA A 271 16.42 6.20 1.25
C ALA A 271 17.79 6.37 0.55
N GLY A 272 18.69 7.15 1.15
CA GLY A 272 20.04 7.35 0.64
C GLY A 272 20.87 6.06 0.61
N ALA A 273 20.85 5.26 1.67
CA ALA A 273 21.62 4.02 1.77
C ALA A 273 21.18 2.94 0.76
N ARG A 274 19.92 2.98 0.30
CA ARG A 274 19.33 1.94 -0.57
C ARG A 274 18.92 2.45 -1.96
N GLY A 275 19.27 3.69 -2.30
CA GLY A 275 19.05 4.29 -3.61
C GLY A 275 17.57 4.46 -3.95
N TYR A 276 16.80 5.08 -3.05
CA TYR A 276 15.44 5.53 -3.33
C TYR A 276 15.44 7.01 -3.72
N ASP A 277 14.64 7.39 -4.70
CA ASP A 277 14.55 8.75 -5.24
C ASP A 277 13.64 9.66 -4.37
N ALA A 278 12.73 9.06 -3.61
CA ALA A 278 11.76 9.77 -2.79
C ALA A 278 11.27 8.92 -1.62
N VAL A 279 10.73 9.60 -0.60
CA VAL A 279 9.95 8.99 0.49
C VAL A 279 8.48 9.33 0.28
N VAL A 280 7.60 8.33 0.37
CA VAL A 280 6.15 8.49 0.23
C VAL A 280 5.48 8.34 1.59
N THR A 281 4.53 9.21 1.91
CA THR A 281 3.76 9.13 3.16
C THR A 281 2.26 9.17 2.91
N GLY A 282 1.50 8.56 3.81
CA GLY A 282 0.04 8.61 3.83
C GLY A 282 -0.52 9.84 4.57
N GLU A 283 0.20 10.95 4.61
CA GLU A 283 -0.30 12.15 5.28
C GLU A 283 -1.37 12.86 4.45
N SER A 284 -2.48 13.23 5.11
CA SER A 284 -3.54 14.09 4.57
C SER A 284 -3.60 15.39 5.37
N LEU A 285 -3.84 16.52 4.70
CA LEU A 285 -3.81 17.82 5.35
C LEU A 285 -4.96 17.93 6.38
N ALA A 286 -4.63 18.34 7.59
CA ALA A 286 -5.60 18.59 8.68
C ALA A 286 -6.40 17.37 9.19
N GLN A 287 -6.11 16.15 8.73
CA GLN A 287 -6.72 14.92 9.26
C GLN A 287 -6.27 14.61 10.70
N ALA A 288 -5.03 14.96 11.04
CA ALA A 288 -4.47 14.86 12.39
C ALA A 288 -3.88 16.20 12.84
N SER A 289 -3.92 16.46 14.15
CA SER A 289 -3.35 17.67 14.78
C SER A 289 -1.86 17.89 14.48
N SER A 290 -1.11 16.82 14.22
CA SER A 290 0.29 16.87 13.81
C SER A 290 0.50 17.08 12.30
N GLN A 291 -0.56 16.99 11.49
CA GLN A 291 -0.53 17.12 10.02
C GLN A 291 -1.10 18.48 9.57
N THR A 292 -0.87 19.53 10.37
CA THR A 292 -1.15 20.91 9.93
C THR A 292 -0.06 21.37 8.96
N LEU A 293 -0.40 22.28 8.04
CA LEU A 293 0.57 22.86 7.12
C LEU A 293 1.80 23.45 7.85
N ALA A 294 1.57 24.07 9.02
CA ALA A 294 2.63 24.63 9.84
C ALA A 294 3.58 23.56 10.38
N ASN A 295 3.04 22.44 10.89
CA ASN A 295 3.86 21.34 11.40
C ASN A 295 4.60 20.61 10.29
N LEU A 296 3.95 20.32 9.14
CA LEU A 296 4.60 19.67 8.01
C LEU A 296 5.76 20.51 7.46
N LYS A 297 5.55 21.82 7.30
CA LYS A 297 6.61 22.76 6.91
C LYS A 297 7.73 22.81 7.94
N ALA A 298 7.41 22.79 9.23
CA ALA A 298 8.41 22.80 10.30
C ALA A 298 9.26 21.53 10.27
N ILE A 299 8.64 20.36 10.11
CA ILE A 299 9.32 19.06 10.03
C ILE A 299 10.32 19.05 8.89
N GLU A 300 9.89 19.35 7.65
CA GLU A 300 10.79 19.29 6.49
C GLU A 300 11.98 20.24 6.61
N LYS A 301 11.74 21.45 7.11
CA LYS A 301 12.81 22.44 7.29
C LYS A 301 13.77 22.08 8.42
N ALA A 302 13.25 21.60 9.55
CA ALA A 302 14.06 21.30 10.73
C ALA A 302 14.84 19.99 10.60
N ALA A 303 14.29 19.00 9.89
CA ALA A 303 14.91 17.69 9.70
C ALA A 303 15.99 17.65 8.61
N SER A 304 16.12 18.72 7.81
CA SER A 304 17.15 18.87 6.76
C SER A 304 17.28 17.64 5.84
N LEU A 305 16.14 17.20 5.30
CA LEU A 305 16.03 15.98 4.49
C LEU A 305 16.62 16.19 3.09
N ASN A 306 17.27 15.15 2.56
CA ASN A 306 17.76 15.13 1.18
C ASN A 306 16.71 14.59 0.20
N SER A 307 15.91 13.64 0.69
CA SER A 307 14.87 12.95 -0.06
C SER A 307 13.65 13.84 -0.24
N MET A 308 13.07 13.80 -1.44
CA MET A 308 11.78 14.42 -1.70
C MET A 308 10.66 13.66 -0.95
N ILE A 309 9.81 14.38 -0.23
CA ILE A 309 8.63 13.82 0.45
C ILE A 309 7.40 13.95 -0.44
N LEU A 310 6.84 12.81 -0.85
CA LEU A 310 5.62 12.73 -1.65
C LEU A 310 4.42 12.40 -0.75
N ARG A 311 3.34 13.17 -0.88
CA ARG A 311 2.09 13.00 -0.12
C ARG A 311 0.89 12.84 -1.05
N PRO A 312 0.68 11.64 -1.63
CA PRO A 312 -0.41 11.42 -2.58
C PRO A 312 -1.80 11.75 -2.02
N LEU A 313 -1.99 11.67 -0.70
CA LEU A 313 -3.28 11.87 -0.02
C LEU A 313 -3.49 13.28 0.51
N ILE A 314 -2.58 14.23 0.24
CA ILE A 314 -2.58 15.55 0.90
C ILE A 314 -3.90 16.31 0.76
N GLY A 315 -4.64 16.08 -0.32
CA GLY A 315 -5.92 16.74 -0.62
C GLY A 315 -7.14 15.83 -0.55
N LEU A 316 -7.02 14.61 -0.02
CA LEU A 316 -8.13 13.67 0.11
C LEU A 316 -8.70 13.68 1.52
N ASP A 317 -10.00 13.56 1.64
CA ASP A 317 -10.66 13.33 2.92
C ASP A 317 -10.63 11.83 3.33
N LYS A 318 -11.08 11.58 4.57
CA LYS A 318 -11.07 10.24 5.15
C LYS A 318 -12.00 9.26 4.43
N GLU A 319 -13.17 9.72 3.98
CA GLU A 319 -14.14 8.86 3.30
C GLU A 319 -13.65 8.47 1.91
N GLU A 320 -12.98 9.38 1.20
CA GLU A 320 -12.31 9.09 -0.06
C GLU A 320 -11.21 8.03 0.14
N ILE A 321 -10.35 8.18 1.15
CA ILE A 321 -9.28 7.21 1.46
C ILE A 321 -9.89 5.83 1.80
N ILE A 322 -10.95 5.79 2.60
CA ILE A 322 -11.66 4.56 2.93
C ILE A 322 -12.29 3.92 1.69
N SER A 323 -12.89 4.73 0.81
CA SER A 323 -13.47 4.27 -0.47
C SER A 323 -12.40 3.62 -1.35
N TYR A 324 -11.23 4.27 -1.48
CA TYR A 324 -10.08 3.67 -2.15
C TYR A 324 -9.69 2.35 -1.50
N SER A 325 -9.53 2.30 -0.17
CA SER A 325 -9.15 1.06 0.53
C SER A 325 -10.12 -0.11 0.24
N ARG A 326 -11.43 0.17 0.12
CA ARG A 326 -12.44 -0.83 -0.29
C ARG A 326 -12.26 -1.26 -1.74
N GLN A 327 -12.10 -0.33 -2.68
CA GLN A 327 -11.86 -0.63 -4.10
C GLN A 327 -10.59 -1.46 -4.31
N LEU A 328 -9.56 -1.21 -3.49
CA LEU A 328 -8.30 -1.94 -3.52
C LEU A 328 -8.38 -3.33 -2.87
N GLY A 329 -9.46 -3.65 -2.15
CA GLY A 329 -9.62 -4.91 -1.41
C GLY A 329 -8.80 -4.98 -0.13
N LEU A 330 -8.45 -3.83 0.46
CA LEU A 330 -7.57 -3.72 1.63
C LEU A 330 -8.31 -3.38 2.92
N TYR A 331 -9.56 -2.90 2.82
CA TYR A 331 -10.32 -2.38 3.97
C TYR A 331 -10.35 -3.32 5.17
N GLU A 332 -10.71 -4.59 4.97
CA GLU A 332 -10.81 -5.62 6.02
C GLU A 332 -9.48 -5.95 6.72
N TYR A 333 -8.36 -5.68 6.05
CA TYR A 333 -7.02 -5.91 6.59
C TYR A 333 -6.52 -4.66 7.32
N SER A 334 -6.66 -3.50 6.69
CA SER A 334 -6.27 -2.21 7.27
C SER A 334 -7.09 -1.85 8.51
N SER A 335 -8.36 -2.26 8.60
CA SER A 335 -9.21 -2.04 9.79
C SER A 335 -8.71 -2.78 11.03
N LYS A 336 -7.95 -3.88 10.87
CA LYS A 336 -7.37 -4.67 11.96
C LYS A 336 -6.05 -4.10 12.47
N VAL A 337 -5.48 -3.11 11.77
CA VAL A 337 -4.26 -2.43 12.18
C VAL A 337 -4.63 -1.34 13.17
N ALA A 338 -4.33 -1.58 14.45
CA ALA A 338 -4.50 -0.56 15.48
C ALA A 338 -3.49 0.58 15.29
N GLU A 339 -3.91 1.82 15.59
CA GLU A 339 -3.01 2.97 15.58
C GLU A 339 -1.95 2.85 16.68
N ALA A 340 -0.73 2.47 16.30
CA ALA A 340 0.39 2.33 17.23
C ALA A 340 1.00 3.67 17.70
N CYS A 341 0.74 4.78 16.99
CA CYS A 341 1.43 6.06 17.17
C CYS A 341 1.00 6.87 18.41
N ALA A 342 0.17 6.33 19.30
CA ALA A 342 -0.47 7.11 20.37
C ALA A 342 0.43 7.37 21.60
N ILE A 343 1.61 7.98 21.38
CA ILE A 343 2.53 8.52 22.41
C ILE A 343 1.93 9.78 23.08
N ALA A 344 0.91 10.42 22.49
CA ALA A 344 0.19 11.53 23.11
C ALA A 344 -1.28 11.63 22.63
N PRO A 345 -2.24 10.96 23.28
CA PRO A 345 -3.66 10.98 22.88
C PRO A 345 -4.44 12.24 23.30
N ARG A 346 -3.86 13.17 24.07
CA ARG A 346 -4.52 14.42 24.51
C ARG A 346 -3.59 15.63 24.36
N HIS A 347 -4.10 16.71 23.75
CA HIS A 347 -3.47 18.02 23.56
C HIS A 347 -2.07 18.02 22.92
N THR A 348 -2.01 17.72 21.63
CA THR A 348 -0.81 17.89 20.80
C THR A 348 -0.74 19.29 20.19
N ALA A 349 0.45 19.88 20.09
CA ALA A 349 0.64 21.18 19.47
C ALA A 349 0.25 21.16 17.98
N THR A 350 -0.68 22.03 17.59
CA THR A 350 -1.10 22.24 16.19
C THR A 350 -0.11 23.10 15.41
N ARG A 351 0.88 23.70 16.11
CA ARG A 351 1.94 24.52 15.53
C ARG A 351 3.21 24.44 16.39
N ILE A 352 4.36 24.21 15.75
CA ILE A 352 5.69 24.41 16.31
C ILE A 352 6.51 25.30 15.36
N SER A 353 7.40 26.15 15.88
CA SER A 353 8.33 26.89 15.03
C SER A 353 9.46 25.98 14.53
N VAL A 354 10.05 26.34 13.39
CA VAL A 354 11.17 25.60 12.80
C VAL A 354 12.35 25.55 13.77
N GLU A 355 12.65 26.69 14.39
CA GLU A 355 13.78 26.88 15.31
C GLU A 355 13.59 26.04 16.58
N LYS A 356 12.35 26.01 17.11
CA LYS A 356 12.05 25.21 18.29
C LYS A 356 12.18 23.73 17.97
N LEU A 357 11.61 23.26 16.86
CA LEU A 357 11.74 21.86 16.45
C LEU A 357 13.21 21.47 16.23
N LYS A 358 13.96 22.30 15.51
CA LYS A 358 15.39 22.09 15.25
C LYS A 358 16.19 21.96 16.56
N SER A 359 15.97 22.86 17.52
CA SER A 359 16.64 22.80 18.84
C SER A 359 16.29 21.56 19.68
N ILE A 360 15.17 20.90 19.39
CA ILE A 360 14.82 19.61 20.02
C ILE A 360 15.53 18.48 19.30
N LEU A 361 15.52 18.49 17.96
CA LEU A 361 16.17 17.47 17.14
C LEU A 361 17.70 17.47 17.33
N GLU A 362 18.33 18.62 17.54
CA GLU A 362 19.78 18.70 17.82
C GLU A 362 20.21 18.03 19.13
N ARG A 363 19.27 17.71 20.03
CA ARG A 363 19.56 17.00 21.28
C ARG A 363 19.65 15.48 21.08
N ILE A 364 19.15 14.95 19.97
CA ILE A 364 19.24 13.52 19.70
C ILE A 364 20.64 13.17 19.19
N GLU A 365 21.23 12.13 19.75
CA GLU A 365 22.51 11.64 19.28
C GLU A 365 22.34 10.98 17.91
N ASN A 366 23.13 11.39 16.91
CA ASN A 366 23.10 10.78 15.57
C ASN A 366 23.30 9.25 15.62
N LYS A 367 24.13 8.76 16.55
CA LYS A 367 24.36 7.34 16.78
C LYS A 367 23.07 6.55 17.02
N LEU A 368 22.06 7.15 17.66
CA LEU A 368 20.76 6.49 17.89
C LEU A 368 19.98 6.31 16.58
N LEU A 369 20.05 7.30 15.68
CA LEU A 369 19.42 7.24 14.36
C LEU A 369 20.16 6.27 13.44
N ASP A 370 21.49 6.31 13.46
CA ASP A 370 22.33 5.46 12.62
C ASP A 370 22.18 3.99 13.03
N LYS A 371 22.17 3.70 14.34
CA LYS A 371 21.90 2.36 14.86
C LYS A 371 20.53 1.82 14.41
N ALA A 372 19.49 2.66 14.39
CA ALA A 372 18.17 2.24 13.91
C ALA A 372 18.19 1.81 12.42
N VAL A 373 19.07 2.43 11.62
CA VAL A 373 19.27 2.06 10.20
C VAL A 373 20.17 0.84 10.06
N GLU A 374 21.22 0.71 10.88
CA GLU A 374 22.14 -0.43 10.87
C GLU A 374 21.44 -1.74 11.29
N ASP A 375 20.62 -1.69 12.34
CA ASP A 375 19.88 -2.84 12.88
C ASP A 375 18.62 -3.18 12.05
N MET A 376 18.38 -2.47 10.94
CA MET A 376 17.18 -2.68 10.12
C MET A 376 17.16 -4.08 9.52
N ARG A 377 15.95 -4.65 9.42
CA ARG A 377 15.73 -5.94 8.76
C ARG A 377 15.01 -5.73 7.45
N VAL A 378 15.38 -6.50 6.44
CA VAL A 378 14.78 -6.42 5.10
C VAL A 378 14.30 -7.80 4.70
N VAL A 379 13.01 -7.90 4.38
CA VAL A 379 12.39 -9.14 3.94
C VAL A 379 11.67 -8.96 2.61
N ASP A 380 11.52 -10.05 1.86
CA ASP A 380 10.76 -10.05 0.61
C ASP A 380 9.28 -10.31 0.93
N VAL A 381 8.40 -9.41 0.47
CA VAL A 381 6.97 -9.45 0.80
C VAL A 381 6.29 -10.70 0.22
N HIS A 382 6.75 -11.19 -0.94
CA HIS A 382 6.11 -12.34 -1.59
C HIS A 382 6.61 -13.69 -1.08
N VAL A 383 7.75 -13.73 -0.40
CA VAL A 383 8.39 -14.98 0.03
C VAL A 383 8.23 -15.22 1.52
N SER A 384 8.28 -14.15 2.32
CA SER A 384 8.39 -14.27 3.78
C SER A 384 7.02 -14.48 4.41
N SER A 385 6.96 -15.35 5.43
CA SER A 385 5.81 -15.43 6.32
C SER A 385 5.73 -14.20 7.24
N PRO A 386 4.54 -13.84 7.76
CA PRO A 386 4.42 -12.78 8.77
C PRO A 386 5.30 -13.01 10.01
N GLU A 387 5.50 -14.26 10.41
CA GLU A 387 6.29 -14.65 11.58
C GLU A 387 7.80 -14.50 11.32
N GLU A 388 8.27 -14.83 10.13
CA GLU A 388 9.66 -14.57 9.71
C GLU A 388 9.94 -13.08 9.58
N ALA A 389 9.01 -12.34 8.96
CA ALA A 389 9.10 -10.90 8.80
C ALA A 389 9.16 -10.21 10.18
N ILE A 390 8.21 -10.53 11.05
CA ILE A 390 8.07 -9.96 12.38
C ILE A 390 8.06 -11.11 13.42
N PRO A 391 9.24 -11.50 13.94
CA PRO A 391 9.35 -12.53 14.95
C PRO A 391 8.81 -12.02 16.29
N GLU A 392 8.49 -12.95 17.18
CA GLU A 392 8.20 -12.60 18.56
C GLU A 392 9.48 -12.22 19.28
N TYR A 393 9.37 -11.20 20.11
CA TYR A 393 10.45 -10.80 21.00
C TYR A 393 10.35 -11.68 22.25
N PRO A 394 11.40 -12.44 22.60
CA PRO A 394 11.38 -13.37 23.75
C PRO A 394 11.18 -12.66 25.09
N GLU A 395 11.43 -11.36 25.15
CA GLU A 395 11.14 -10.50 26.27
C GLU A 395 9.68 -10.06 26.36
N GLU A 396 8.79 -10.35 25.40
CA GLU A 396 7.37 -9.97 25.49
C GLU A 396 6.49 -11.12 26.01
N ILE A 397 5.63 -10.84 27.00
CA ILE A 397 4.61 -11.77 27.52
C ILE A 397 3.23 -11.11 27.56
N ASP A 398 2.15 -11.88 27.38
CA ASP A 398 0.78 -11.38 27.38
C ASP A 398 -0.04 -11.74 28.65
N TYR A 399 0.65 -12.27 29.65
CA TYR A 399 0.15 -12.56 31.00
C TYR A 399 1.15 -12.08 32.06
N ILE A 400 0.70 -11.99 33.31
CA ILE A 400 1.55 -11.64 34.46
C ILE A 400 1.73 -12.92 35.30
N PRO A 401 2.95 -13.48 35.45
CA PRO A 401 3.20 -14.60 36.35
C PRO A 401 2.85 -14.22 37.80
N SER A 402 2.21 -15.13 38.54
CA SER A 402 1.74 -14.88 39.91
C SER A 402 2.87 -14.60 40.91
N ASP A 403 4.08 -15.09 40.64
CA ASP A 403 5.28 -14.91 41.43
C ASP A 403 6.19 -13.78 40.89
N SER A 404 5.71 -12.94 39.98
CA SER A 404 6.54 -11.90 39.37
C SER A 404 6.75 -10.66 40.24
N VAL A 405 7.83 -9.93 39.99
CA VAL A 405 8.02 -8.55 40.43
C VAL A 405 7.52 -7.62 39.34
N LEU A 406 6.48 -6.84 39.62
CA LEU A 406 5.93 -5.86 38.68
C LEU A 406 6.68 -4.54 38.77
N VAL A 407 7.11 -4.01 37.62
CA VAL A 407 7.78 -2.71 37.53
C VAL A 407 7.04 -1.78 36.58
N ASP A 408 6.55 -0.67 37.10
CA ASP A 408 5.87 0.39 36.34
C ASP A 408 6.91 1.35 35.76
N ALA A 409 7.01 1.38 34.43
CA ALA A 409 7.94 2.22 33.69
C ALA A 409 7.31 3.52 33.16
N ARG A 410 6.12 3.89 33.65
CA ARG A 410 5.47 5.18 33.33
C ARG A 410 6.01 6.31 34.20
N SER A 411 5.49 7.53 34.04
CA SER A 411 5.83 8.64 34.93
C SER A 411 5.36 8.39 36.37
N ILE A 412 6.00 9.09 37.33
CA ILE A 412 5.67 8.95 38.75
C ILE A 412 4.23 9.40 39.04
N GLU A 413 3.71 10.37 38.31
CA GLU A 413 2.32 10.84 38.39
C GLU A 413 1.34 9.75 37.91
N GLU A 414 1.64 9.09 36.80
CA GLU A 414 0.81 8.02 36.24
C GLU A 414 0.78 6.77 37.11
N TYR A 415 1.94 6.42 37.67
CA TYR A 415 2.10 5.39 38.67
C TYR A 415 1.22 5.68 39.90
N LYS A 416 1.36 6.87 40.50
CA LYS A 416 0.54 7.28 41.66
C LYS A 416 -0.96 7.25 41.37
N ARG A 417 -1.36 7.58 40.15
CA ARG A 417 -2.77 7.61 39.75
C ARG A 417 -3.36 6.22 39.57
N SER A 418 -2.62 5.28 38.99
CA SER A 418 -3.22 4.04 38.48
C SER A 418 -2.24 2.89 38.22
N ALA A 419 -1.27 2.67 39.11
CA ALA A 419 -0.40 1.50 39.07
C ALA A 419 -1.17 0.20 39.24
N LEU A 420 -0.62 -0.91 38.72
CA LEU A 420 -1.12 -2.24 39.06
C LEU A 420 -0.83 -2.53 40.55
N PRO A 421 -1.71 -3.25 41.25
CA PRO A 421 -1.48 -3.62 42.64
C PRO A 421 -0.12 -4.32 42.83
N GLY A 422 0.67 -3.87 43.80
CA GLY A 422 1.98 -4.44 44.11
C GLY A 422 3.12 -4.06 43.15
N ALA A 423 2.87 -3.21 42.15
CA ALA A 423 3.92 -2.73 41.26
C ALA A 423 4.86 -1.74 41.94
N LEU A 424 6.16 -1.82 41.63
CA LEU A 424 7.18 -0.84 42.02
C LEU A 424 7.37 0.15 40.88
N HIS A 425 7.49 1.45 41.18
CA HIS A 425 7.87 2.41 40.16
C HIS A 425 9.34 2.22 39.77
N VAL A 426 9.67 2.34 38.48
CA VAL A 426 11.02 2.11 37.95
C VAL A 426 12.11 2.91 38.67
N SER A 427 11.81 4.14 39.13
CA SER A 427 12.77 4.98 39.87
C SER A 427 13.04 4.51 41.31
N MET A 428 12.22 3.60 41.83
CA MET A 428 12.34 3.03 43.17
C MET A 428 13.04 1.66 43.14
N VAL A 429 13.34 1.15 41.95
CA VAL A 429 13.93 -0.17 41.75
C VAL A 429 15.44 -0.05 41.65
N ASP A 430 16.14 -0.70 42.56
CA ASP A 430 17.55 -1.00 42.43
C ASP A 430 17.70 -2.31 41.66
N TYR A 431 18.06 -2.22 40.37
CA TYR A 431 18.18 -3.38 39.49
C TYR A 431 19.16 -4.45 39.99
N SER A 432 20.18 -4.06 40.76
CA SER A 432 21.15 -4.99 41.32
C SER A 432 20.56 -5.91 42.39
N LYS A 433 19.46 -5.48 43.03
CA LYS A 433 18.77 -6.19 44.12
C LYS A 433 17.54 -6.96 43.66
N LEU A 434 17.23 -6.94 42.36
CA LEU A 434 16.11 -7.70 41.82
C LEU A 434 16.37 -9.21 41.96
N PRO A 435 15.31 -10.02 42.15
CA PRO A 435 15.45 -11.47 42.21
C PRO A 435 15.86 -12.02 40.84
N ARG A 436 16.81 -12.95 40.82
CA ARG A 436 17.27 -13.62 39.58
C ARG A 436 16.48 -14.88 39.24
N ASP A 437 15.87 -15.49 40.25
CA ASP A 437 15.10 -16.73 40.20
C ASP A 437 13.64 -16.50 39.78
N ARG A 438 13.10 -15.32 40.08
CA ARG A 438 11.71 -14.92 39.80
C ARG A 438 11.58 -14.03 38.56
N PRO A 439 10.45 -14.08 37.84
CA PRO A 439 10.21 -13.18 36.71
C PRO A 439 10.11 -11.71 37.14
N VAL A 440 10.78 -10.81 36.43
CA VAL A 440 10.57 -9.35 36.55
C VAL A 440 9.78 -8.89 35.33
N VAL A 441 8.59 -8.33 35.55
CA VAL A 441 7.69 -7.91 34.47
C VAL A 441 7.55 -6.39 34.49
N PHE A 442 8.10 -5.77 33.46
CA PHE A 442 7.95 -4.35 33.19
C PHE A 442 6.65 -4.09 32.44
N TYR A 443 5.99 -2.98 32.74
CA TYR A 443 4.91 -2.46 31.92
C TYR A 443 5.00 -0.95 31.79
N CYS A 444 4.62 -0.44 30.62
CA CYS A 444 4.26 0.96 30.45
C CYS A 444 2.89 1.06 29.76
N ASP A 445 2.51 2.24 29.28
CA ASP A 445 1.21 2.43 28.63
C ASP A 445 1.05 1.61 27.34
N THR A 446 2.11 1.52 26.53
CA THR A 446 2.10 0.92 25.18
C THR A 446 3.02 -0.29 25.01
N GLY A 447 3.91 -0.55 25.96
CA GLY A 447 4.89 -1.65 25.91
C GLY A 447 6.29 -1.25 25.41
N GLY A 448 6.49 -0.01 24.95
CA GLY A 448 7.76 0.45 24.37
C GLY A 448 8.91 0.51 25.38
N ILE A 449 8.83 1.43 26.36
CA ILE A 449 9.85 1.56 27.42
C ILE A 449 10.06 0.22 28.15
N SER A 450 8.98 -0.47 28.50
CA SER A 450 9.07 -1.73 29.24
C SER A 450 9.83 -2.82 28.46
N ARG A 451 9.76 -2.83 27.13
CA ARG A 451 10.52 -3.78 26.30
C ARG A 451 12.00 -3.51 26.32
N ILE A 452 12.42 -2.24 26.28
CA ILE A 452 13.83 -1.86 26.40
C ILE A 452 14.37 -2.29 27.76
N LEU A 453 13.66 -1.95 28.84
CA LEU A 453 14.07 -2.32 30.20
C LEU A 453 14.14 -3.83 30.39
N ALA A 454 13.17 -4.57 29.84
CA ALA A 454 13.19 -6.02 29.89
C ALA A 454 14.38 -6.60 29.11
N ALA A 455 14.64 -6.13 27.88
CA ALA A 455 15.76 -6.59 27.07
C ALA A 455 17.12 -6.29 27.74
N GLU A 456 17.28 -5.10 28.31
CA GLU A 456 18.48 -4.71 29.07
C GLU A 456 18.69 -5.63 30.27
N LEU A 457 17.66 -5.83 31.10
CA LEU A 457 17.78 -6.67 32.28
C LEU A 457 17.99 -8.15 31.92
N ARG A 458 17.43 -8.65 30.81
CA ARG A 458 17.73 -9.98 30.27
C ARG A 458 19.19 -10.13 29.85
N SER A 459 19.78 -9.10 29.25
CA SER A 459 21.21 -9.11 28.87
C SER A 459 22.13 -9.26 30.09
N MET A 460 21.64 -8.88 31.28
CA MET A 460 22.31 -9.07 32.57
C MET A 460 22.02 -10.42 33.24
N GLY A 461 21.28 -11.33 32.56
CA GLY A 461 21.00 -12.69 33.02
C GLY A 461 19.74 -12.86 33.87
N PHE A 462 18.87 -11.84 33.94
CA PHE A 462 17.60 -11.94 34.68
C PHE A 462 16.48 -12.54 33.83
N LYS A 463 15.49 -13.16 34.49
CA LYS A 463 14.20 -13.53 33.88
C LYS A 463 13.31 -12.29 33.74
N ALA A 464 13.65 -11.39 32.83
CA ALA A 464 12.91 -10.15 32.63
C ALA A 464 11.99 -10.21 31.40
N TYR A 465 10.84 -9.57 31.51
CA TYR A 465 9.80 -9.53 30.49
C TYR A 465 9.10 -8.17 30.46
N SER A 466 8.52 -7.83 29.31
CA SER A 466 7.69 -6.68 29.06
C SER A 466 6.28 -7.14 28.76
N LEU A 467 5.31 -6.44 29.33
CA LEU A 467 3.92 -6.73 29.10
C LEU A 467 3.50 -6.29 27.69
N LYS A 468 3.18 -7.27 26.83
CA LYS A 468 2.90 -7.08 25.40
C LYS A 468 1.71 -6.14 25.17
N GLY A 469 1.97 -4.98 24.56
CA GLY A 469 0.96 -3.93 24.31
C GLY A 469 0.63 -3.05 25.52
N GLY A 470 1.38 -3.19 26.62
CA GLY A 470 1.27 -2.35 27.81
C GLY A 470 -0.08 -2.43 28.54
N LEU A 471 -0.33 -1.44 29.41
CA LEU A 471 -1.55 -1.37 30.21
C LEU A 471 -2.82 -1.19 29.38
N ARG A 472 -2.73 -0.55 28.20
CA ARG A 472 -3.90 -0.34 27.34
C ARG A 472 -4.52 -1.66 26.90
N ARG A 473 -3.70 -2.67 26.59
CA ARG A 473 -4.18 -4.00 26.20
C ARG A 473 -4.86 -4.73 27.37
N ILE A 474 -4.27 -4.70 28.56
CA ILE A 474 -4.85 -5.37 29.74
C ILE A 474 -6.17 -4.73 30.16
N ARG A 475 -6.23 -3.39 30.22
CA ARG A 475 -7.46 -2.68 30.59
C ARG A 475 -8.59 -2.92 29.59
N GLY A 476 -8.26 -3.07 28.30
CA GLY A 476 -9.24 -3.49 27.28
C GLY A 476 -9.82 -4.88 27.53
N ARG A 477 -9.01 -5.86 27.97
CA ARG A 477 -9.47 -7.22 28.33
C ARG A 477 -10.36 -7.22 29.59
N LEU A 478 -10.05 -6.38 30.58
CA LEU A 478 -10.85 -6.22 31.81
C LEU A 478 -12.18 -5.47 31.56
N ALA A 479 -12.23 -4.55 30.59
CA ALA A 479 -13.47 -3.86 30.22
C ALA A 479 -14.44 -4.78 29.43
N GLY A 480 -13.91 -5.72 28.64
CA GLY A 480 -14.71 -6.70 27.88
C GLY A 480 -15.23 -7.89 28.69
N THR A 481 -14.96 -7.95 30.00
CA THR A 481 -15.49 -8.97 30.92
C THR A 481 -16.64 -8.44 31.79
N THR A 482 -17.09 -7.21 31.51
CA THR A 482 -18.31 -6.59 32.07
C THR A 482 -19.18 -6.04 30.95
N THR A 483 -19.83 -6.94 30.22
CA THR A 483 -21.19 -6.81 29.64
C THR A 483 -21.62 -8.17 29.12
#